data_AF-A0A833IQR2-F1
#
_entry.id   AF-A0A833IQR2-F1
#
_cell.length_a   1.000
_cell.length_b   1.000
_cell.length_c   1.000
_cell.angle_alpha   90.00
_cell.angle_beta   90.00
_cell.angle_gamma   90.00
#
_symmetry.space_group_name_H-M   'P 1'
#
loop_
_entity.id
_entity.type
_entity.pdbx_description
1 polymer ?
#
loop_
_entity_poly.entity_id
_entity_poly.type
_entity_poly.pdbx_seq_one_letter_code
_entity_poly.pdbx_strand_id
1 'polypeptide(L)'
;MSTYSDEYLEHYADRYIELGLRRLGITLMQYLTNPAVCERAIEQCAEPLVMPQHLKRIERQFEAELQAERELAHLPQRNGVPFEPMHHQTWPRKGNGNFQRRRA
;
A
#
# COMPACT_ATOMS: atom_id res chain seq x y z
N MET A 1 2.21 -33.66 -21.91
CA MET A 1 1.41 -32.64 -21.22
C MET A 1 1.16 -33.18 -19.83
N SER A 2 1.87 -32.70 -18.80
CA SER A 2 1.69 -33.21 -17.44
C SER A 2 0.35 -32.73 -16.91
N THR A 3 -0.53 -33.66 -16.55
CA THR A 3 -1.79 -33.38 -15.86
C THR A 3 -1.54 -33.47 -14.37
N TYR A 4 -1.70 -32.37 -13.65
CA TYR A 4 -1.63 -32.29 -12.20
C TYR A 4 -3.05 -32.38 -11.63
N SER A 5 -3.21 -32.95 -10.44
CA SER A 5 -4.50 -32.89 -9.72
C SER A 5 -4.72 -31.49 -9.13
N ASP A 6 -5.98 -31.10 -8.97
CA ASP A 6 -6.33 -29.78 -8.42
C ASP A 6 -5.77 -29.60 -6.99
N GLU A 7 -5.90 -30.62 -6.13
CA GLU A 7 -5.33 -30.59 -4.76
C GLU A 7 -3.81 -30.35 -4.76
N TYR A 8 -3.10 -30.89 -5.76
CA TYR A 8 -1.66 -30.72 -5.91
C TYR A 8 -1.34 -29.27 -6.35
N LEU A 9 -2.12 -28.73 -7.27
CA LEU A 9 -1.94 -27.35 -7.73
C LEU A 9 -2.23 -26.34 -6.62
N GLU A 10 -3.29 -26.55 -5.84
CA GLU A 10 -3.64 -25.67 -4.71
C GLU A 10 -2.53 -25.67 -3.64
N HIS A 11 -2.09 -26.85 -3.20
CA HIS A 11 -1.02 -26.97 -2.20
C HIS A 11 0.25 -26.22 -2.62
N TYR A 12 0.69 -26.39 -3.87
CA TYR A 12 1.90 -25.74 -4.37
C TYR A 12 1.69 -24.29 -4.79
N ALA A 13 0.46 -23.87 -5.10
CA ALA A 13 0.14 -22.46 -5.32
C ALA A 13 0.28 -21.66 -4.02
N ASP A 14 -0.21 -22.20 -2.90
CA ASP A 14 -0.06 -21.58 -1.58
C ASP A 14 1.43 -21.47 -1.20
N ARG A 15 2.20 -22.56 -1.35
CA ARG A 15 3.65 -22.54 -1.14
C ARG A 15 4.39 -21.56 -2.05
N TYR A 16 3.97 -21.43 -3.32
CA TYR A 16 4.55 -20.48 -4.26
C TYR A 16 4.35 -19.02 -3.81
N ILE A 17 3.20 -18.71 -3.21
CA ILE A 17 2.89 -17.39 -2.65
C ILE A 17 3.70 -17.16 -1.37
N GLU A 18 3.72 -18.13 -0.44
CA GLU A 18 4.49 -18.06 0.81
C GLU A 18 5.97 -17.76 0.56
N LEU A 19 6.57 -18.44 -0.41
CA LEU A 19 7.99 -18.30 -0.76
C LEU A 19 8.26 -17.04 -1.61
N GLY A 20 7.22 -16.31 -2.03
CA GLY A 20 7.36 -15.06 -2.79
C GLY A 20 8.08 -15.24 -4.13
N LEU A 21 8.03 -16.43 -4.72
CA LEU A 21 8.80 -16.86 -5.90
C LEU A 21 8.61 -15.96 -7.13
N ARG A 22 7.43 -15.31 -7.22
CA ARG A 22 7.14 -14.31 -8.26
C ARG A 22 8.14 -13.14 -8.26
N ARG A 23 8.61 -12.70 -7.09
CA ARG A 23 9.60 -11.61 -6.96
C ARG A 23 10.98 -12.01 -7.47
N LEU A 24 11.26 -13.31 -7.48
CA LEU A 24 12.50 -13.89 -8.01
C LEU A 24 12.39 -14.20 -9.51
N GLY A 25 11.26 -13.90 -10.16
CA GLY A 25 11.04 -14.15 -11.58
C GLY A 25 10.74 -15.61 -11.93
N ILE A 26 10.52 -16.48 -10.94
CA ILE A 26 10.20 -17.89 -11.15
C ILE A 26 8.69 -18.03 -11.37
N THR A 27 8.30 -18.72 -12.44
CA THR A 27 6.89 -18.99 -12.73
C THR A 27 6.40 -20.24 -11.99
N LEU A 28 5.09 -20.31 -11.69
CA LEU A 28 4.50 -21.48 -11.02
C LEU A 28 4.77 -22.79 -11.78
N MET A 29 4.66 -22.78 -13.11
CA MET A 29 4.97 -23.96 -13.94
C MET A 29 6.42 -24.44 -13.80
N GLN A 30 7.37 -23.50 -13.72
CA GLN A 30 8.78 -23.84 -13.49
C GLN A 30 9.00 -24.40 -12.08
N TYR A 31 8.33 -23.84 -11.08
CA TYR A 31 8.37 -24.35 -9.71
C TYR A 31 7.80 -25.78 -9.62
N LEU A 32 6.65 -26.05 -10.22
CA LEU A 32 6.03 -27.37 -10.27
C LEU A 32 6.87 -28.42 -11.02
N THR A 33 7.82 -27.98 -11.87
CA THR A 33 8.73 -28.90 -12.55
C THR A 33 9.71 -29.55 -11.57
N ASN A 34 10.14 -28.83 -10.52
CA ASN A 34 11.05 -29.33 -9.49
C ASN A 34 10.90 -28.56 -8.14
N PRO A 35 9.80 -28.77 -7.40
CA PRO A 35 9.50 -27.97 -6.21
C PRO A 35 10.55 -28.12 -5.11
N ALA A 36 11.03 -29.35 -4.87
CA ALA A 36 12.05 -29.63 -3.85
C ALA A 36 13.43 -28.99 -4.12
N VAL A 37 13.75 -28.67 -5.38
CA VAL A 37 15.01 -27.98 -5.71
C VAL A 37 14.87 -26.49 -5.45
N CYS A 38 13.73 -25.91 -5.83
CA CYS A 38 13.42 -24.51 -5.56
C CYS A 38 13.32 -24.23 -4.06
N GLU A 39 12.65 -25.09 -3.29
CA GLU A 39 12.53 -24.94 -1.84
C GLU A 39 13.89 -25.00 -1.16
N ARG A 40 14.73 -25.98 -1.50
CA ARG A 40 16.09 -26.06 -0.97
C ARG A 40 16.97 -24.87 -1.36
N ALA A 41 16.85 -24.38 -2.60
CA ALA A 41 17.60 -23.20 -3.03
C ALA A 41 17.18 -21.95 -2.25
N ILE A 42 15.88 -21.79 -1.97
CA ILE A 42 15.37 -20.68 -1.15
C ILE A 42 15.80 -20.85 0.30
N GLU A 43 15.69 -22.04 0.89
CA GLU A 43 16.14 -22.30 2.26
C GLU A 43 17.65 -22.08 2.44
N GLN A 44 18.45 -22.42 1.42
CA GLN A 44 19.90 -22.21 1.41
C GLN A 44 20.27 -20.74 1.16
N CYS A 45 19.49 -20.02 0.35
CA CYS A 45 19.64 -18.57 0.16
C CYS A 45 18.93 -17.75 1.24
N ALA A 46 18.09 -18.38 2.07
CA ALA A 46 17.47 -17.80 3.25
C ALA A 46 18.47 -17.75 4.40
N GLU A 47 19.64 -17.16 4.14
CA GLU A 47 20.28 -16.41 5.21
C GLU A 47 19.38 -15.20 5.51
N PRO A 48 19.05 -14.92 6.78
CA PRO A 48 18.24 -13.77 7.13
C PRO A 48 19.14 -12.54 7.04
N LEU A 49 19.37 -12.05 5.81
CA LEU A 49 19.98 -10.74 5.59
C LEU A 49 18.88 -9.69 5.37
N VAL A 50 17.77 -9.77 6.11
CA VAL A 50 17.09 -8.54 6.45
C VAL A 50 17.99 -7.85 7.45
N MET A 51 18.88 -6.99 6.93
CA MET A 51 19.66 -6.12 7.79
C MET A 51 18.72 -5.51 8.83
N PRO A 52 19.09 -5.39 10.11
CA PRO A 52 18.22 -4.82 11.14
C PRO A 52 17.69 -3.42 10.78
N GLN A 53 18.40 -2.74 9.87
CA GLN A 53 18.01 -1.48 9.26
C GLN A 53 16.73 -1.57 8.40
N HIS A 54 16.56 -2.67 7.67
CA HIS A 54 15.39 -2.91 6.80
C HIS A 54 14.13 -3.22 7.62
N LEU A 55 14.24 -4.00 8.70
CA LEU A 55 13.09 -4.22 9.62
C LEU A 55 12.61 -2.90 10.22
N LYS A 56 13.54 -2.10 10.75
CA LYS A 56 13.24 -0.76 11.27
C LYS A 56 12.61 0.17 10.22
N ARG A 57 12.97 0.02 8.94
CA ARG A 57 12.37 0.80 7.85
C ARG A 57 10.93 0.38 7.60
N ILE A 58 10.64 -0.91 7.59
CA ILE A 58 9.28 -1.45 7.44
C ILE A 58 8.42 -1.06 8.64
N GLU A 59 8.92 -1.21 9.86
CA GLU A 59 8.25 -0.77 11.09
C GLU A 59 7.91 0.73 11.03
N ARG A 60 8.88 1.58 10.65
CA ARG A 60 8.64 3.02 10.48
C ARG A 60 7.60 3.34 9.41
N GLN A 61 7.54 2.55 8.32
CA GLN A 61 6.53 2.73 7.28
C GLN A 61 5.13 2.42 7.82
N PHE A 62 4.96 1.30 8.53
CA PHE A 62 3.70 0.95 9.19
C PHE A 62 3.30 1.98 10.25
N GLU A 63 4.24 2.44 11.07
CA GLU A 63 3.98 3.50 12.06
C GLU A 63 3.55 4.80 11.39
N ALA A 64 4.18 5.19 10.29
CA ALA A 64 3.83 6.40 9.53
C ALA A 64 2.44 6.28 8.87
N GLU A 65 2.10 5.12 8.31
CA GLU A 65 0.75 4.86 7.77
C GLU A 65 -0.32 4.96 8.86
N LEU A 66 -0.08 4.36 10.03
CA LEU A 66 -1.00 4.44 11.16
C LEU A 66 -1.15 5.87 11.71
N GLN A 67 -0.07 6.65 11.71
CA GLN A 67 -0.12 8.06 12.08
C GLN A 67 -0.96 8.87 11.09
N ALA A 68 -0.74 8.68 9.78
CA ALA A 68 -1.52 9.34 8.74
C ALA A 68 -3.02 9.00 8.88
N GLU A 69 -3.37 7.74 9.17
CA GLU A 69 -4.77 7.36 9.42
C GLU A 69 -5.37 8.08 10.64
N ARG A 70 -4.60 8.22 11.74
CA ARG A 70 -5.05 8.96 12.94
C ARG A 70 -5.22 10.44 12.67
N GLU A 71 -4.32 11.04 11.89
CA GLU A 71 -4.44 12.43 11.45
C GLU A 71 -5.66 12.64 10.56
N LEU A 72 -6.04 11.68 9.73
CA LEU A 72 -7.25 11.80 8.92
C LEU A 72 -8.54 11.46 9.69
N ALA A 73 -8.46 10.72 10.81
CA ALA A 73 -9.61 10.23 11.57
C ALA A 73 -10.50 11.34 12.16
N HIS A 74 -9.95 12.53 12.41
CA HIS A 74 -10.72 13.67 12.93
C HIS A 74 -11.35 14.53 11.83
N LEU A 75 -10.99 14.32 10.56
CA LEU A 75 -11.53 15.09 9.45
C LEU A 75 -12.96 14.64 9.09
N PRO A 76 -13.82 15.56 8.64
CA PRO A 76 -15.13 15.20 8.13
C PRO A 76 -15.01 14.34 6.88
N GLN A 77 -15.98 13.44 6.71
CA GLN A 77 -16.03 12.52 5.58
C GLN A 77 -17.12 12.92 4.59
N ARG A 78 -16.85 12.74 3.29
CA ARG A 78 -17.84 12.88 2.22
C ARG A 78 -17.81 11.60 1.38
N ASN A 79 -18.93 10.87 1.34
CA ASN A 79 -19.02 9.54 0.70
C ASN A 79 -17.94 8.54 1.19
N GLY A 80 -17.56 8.62 2.46
CA GLY A 80 -16.52 7.76 3.05
C GLY A 80 -15.08 8.20 2.79
N VAL A 81 -14.84 9.29 2.04
CA VAL A 81 -13.50 9.85 1.81
C VAL A 81 -13.29 11.04 2.76
N PRO A 82 -12.20 11.07 3.56
CA PRO A 82 -11.88 12.23 4.39
C PRO A 82 -11.57 13.44 3.49
N PHE A 83 -12.11 14.61 3.83
CA PHE A 83 -11.84 15.85 3.12
C PHE A 83 -11.50 16.97 4.10
N GLU A 84 -10.56 17.83 3.71
CA GLU A 84 -10.23 19.03 4.47
C GLU A 84 -11.16 20.18 4.04
N PRO A 85 -11.93 20.78 4.97
CA PRO A 85 -12.78 21.92 4.65
C PRO A 85 -11.96 23.11 4.16
N MET A 86 -12.36 23.71 3.04
CA MET A 86 -11.72 24.93 2.54
C MET A 86 -12.10 26.12 3.45
N HIS A 87 -11.13 26.63 4.21
CA HIS A 87 -11.31 27.82 5.02
C HIS A 87 -11.13 29.08 4.15
N HIS A 88 -12.22 29.77 3.84
CA HIS A 88 -12.15 31.06 3.16
C HIS A 88 -11.66 32.15 4.11
N GLN A 89 -10.49 32.72 3.82
CA GLN A 89 -10.03 33.90 4.53
C GLN A 89 -10.79 35.12 3.99
N THR A 90 -11.80 35.57 4.76
CA THR A 90 -12.51 36.81 4.47
C THR A 90 -11.67 38.00 4.91
N TRP A 91 -11.23 38.80 3.94
CA TRP A 91 -10.62 40.10 4.23
C TRP A 91 -11.72 41.09 4.66
N PRO A 92 -11.50 41.87 5.73
CA PRO A 92 -12.46 42.89 6.15
C PRO A 92 -12.64 43.92 5.03
N ARG A 93 -13.88 44.12 4.60
CA ARG A 93 -14.20 45.17 3.62
C ARG A 93 -13.99 46.54 4.29
N LYS A 94 -13.04 47.33 3.80
CA LYS A 94 -12.99 48.76 4.11
C LYS A 94 -14.19 49.42 3.44
N GLY A 95 -15.27 49.62 4.20
CA GLY A 95 -16.40 50.42 3.75
C GLY A 95 -15.96 51.87 3.55
N ASN A 96 -16.08 52.37 2.33
CA ASN A 96 -16.42 53.76 1.96
C ASN A 96 -16.37 53.90 0.43
N GLY A 97 -17.25 53.17 -0.26
CA GLY A 97 -17.55 53.43 -1.66
C GLY A 97 -18.74 54.38 -1.76
N ASN A 98 -18.48 55.69 -1.80
CA ASN A 98 -19.53 56.71 -1.93
C ASN A 98 -20.06 56.75 -3.39
N PHE A 99 -20.81 55.73 -3.79
CA PHE A 99 -21.55 55.78 -5.05
C PHE A 99 -22.89 56.48 -4.82
N GLN A 100 -22.91 57.81 -4.93
CA GLN A 100 -24.17 58.55 -5.00
C GLN A 100 -24.81 58.31 -6.38
N ARG A 101 -26.00 57.70 -6.42
CA ARG A 101 -26.83 57.64 -7.64
C ARG A 101 -27.19 59.07 -8.05
N ARG A 102 -26.75 59.52 -9.23
CA ARG A 102 -27.32 60.72 -9.89
C ARG A 102 -28.79 60.43 -10.19
N ARG A 103 -29.69 61.22 -9.61
CA ARG A 103 -31.11 61.23 -10.00
C ARG A 103 -31.21 61.88 -11.38
N ALA A 104 -31.94 61.23 -12.30
CA ALA A 104 -32.37 61.77 -13.58
C ALA A 104 -33.68 62.54 -13.39
#